data_AF-A0A2X2VK41-F1
#
_entry.id   AF-A0A2X2VK41-F1
#
_cell.length_a   1.000
_cell.length_b   1.000
_cell.length_c   1.000
_cell.angle_alpha   90.00
_cell.angle_beta   90.00
_cell.angle_gamma   90.00
#
_symmetry.space_group_name_H-M   'P 1'
#
loop_
_entity.id
_entity.type
_entity.pdbx_description
1 polymer ?
#
loop_
_entity_poly.entity_id
_entity_poly.type
_entity_poly.pdbx_seq_one_letter_code
_entity_poly.pdbx_strand_id
1 'polypeptide(L)'
;MPRTNQARVEVRQAGQLVYSTLVNAGAFRLDNVPILLNNADLQVSIVETDNVTTSFIVPGSSINLNGLPRPQGLMMSVGQVRNVDSDYSNPLGI
;
A
#
# COMPACT_ATOMS: atom_id res chain seq x y z
N MET A 1 -22.13 32.51 8.87
CA MET A 1 -21.64 31.60 7.82
C MET A 1 -21.25 30.29 8.49
N PRO A 2 -21.80 29.13 8.12
CA PRO A 2 -21.38 27.86 8.70
C PRO A 2 -19.93 27.62 8.30
N ARG A 3 -19.03 27.43 9.26
CA ARG A 3 -17.67 26.95 8.98
C ARG A 3 -17.78 25.48 8.64
N THR A 4 -17.90 25.16 7.36
CA THR A 4 -17.64 23.79 6.89
C THR A 4 -16.16 23.54 7.14
N ASN A 5 -15.81 22.87 8.25
CA ASN A 5 -14.44 22.42 8.45
C ASN A 5 -14.19 21.41 7.32
N GLN A 6 -13.41 21.79 6.32
CA GLN A 6 -13.11 20.92 5.17
C GLN A 6 -11.75 20.27 5.40
N ALA A 7 -11.58 19.07 4.89
CA ALA A 7 -10.31 18.37 4.93
C ALA A 7 -9.93 17.89 3.54
N ARG A 8 -8.63 17.88 3.26
CA ARG A 8 -8.07 17.22 2.09
C ARG A 8 -7.57 15.85 2.51
N VAL A 9 -8.08 14.82 1.86
CA VAL A 9 -7.56 13.46 2.03
C VAL A 9 -6.60 13.16 0.90
N GLU A 10 -5.40 12.74 1.26
CA GLU A 10 -4.35 12.29 0.36
C GLU A 10 -4.07 10.81 0.61
N VAL A 11 -3.98 10.02 -0.46
CA VAL A 11 -3.62 8.60 -0.39
C VAL A 11 -2.35 8.39 -1.19
N ARG A 12 -1.37 7.75 -0.58
CA ARG A 12 -0.06 7.44 -1.17
C ARG A 12 0.24 5.95 -1.13
N GLN A 13 0.86 5.42 -2.18
CA GLN A 13 1.39 4.06 -2.26
C GLN A 13 2.86 4.11 -2.61
N ALA A 14 3.70 3.42 -1.82
CA ALA A 14 5.15 3.42 -2.01
C ALA A 14 5.74 4.85 -2.19
N GLY A 15 5.16 5.84 -1.49
CA GLY A 15 5.55 7.26 -1.57
C GLY A 15 4.89 8.07 -2.70
N GLN A 16 4.26 7.43 -3.68
CA GLN A 16 3.58 8.10 -4.79
C GLN A 16 2.15 8.50 -4.40
N LEU A 17 1.73 9.74 -4.67
CA LEU A 17 0.34 10.18 -4.49
C LEU A 17 -0.55 9.53 -5.56
N VAL A 18 -1.53 8.74 -5.12
CA VAL A 18 -2.42 7.99 -6.01
C VAL A 18 -3.82 8.58 -6.04
N TYR A 19 -4.23 9.27 -4.97
CA TYR A 19 -5.56 9.85 -4.87
C TYR A 19 -5.55 11.09 -3.98
N SER A 20 -6.33 12.11 -4.35
CA SER A 20 -6.56 13.29 -3.52
C SER A 20 -7.98 13.79 -3.71
N THR A 21 -8.67 14.08 -2.60
CA THR A 21 -10.03 14.61 -2.64
C THR A 21 -10.31 15.54 -1.46
N LEU A 22 -11.25 16.46 -1.65
CA LEU A 22 -11.79 17.31 -0.59
C LEU A 22 -13.03 16.64 0.01
N VAL A 23 -13.05 16.52 1.33
CA VAL A 23 -14.19 15.99 2.09
C VAL A 23 -14.66 17.01 3.10
N ASN A 24 -15.95 16.97 3.41
CA ASN A 24 -16.49 17.73 4.53
C ASN A 24 -16.09 17.05 5.86
N ALA A 25 -15.96 17.83 6.94
CA ALA A 25 -15.74 17.26 8.26
C ALA A 25 -16.89 16.34 8.67
N GLY A 26 -16.52 15.24 9.33
CA GLY A 26 -17.41 14.16 9.73
C GLY A 26 -17.02 12.83 9.12
N ALA A 27 -17.89 11.83 9.25
CA ALA A 27 -17.66 10.53 8.63
C ALA A 27 -17.71 10.67 7.10
N PHE A 28 -16.67 10.23 6.41
CA PHE A 28 -16.60 10.19 4.96
C PHE A 28 -16.16 8.79 4.50
N ARG A 29 -16.44 8.49 3.23
CA ARG A 29 -15.97 7.28 2.55
C ARG A 29 -15.28 7.72 1.26
N LEU A 30 -14.23 7.00 0.90
CA LEU A 30 -13.49 7.22 -0.35
C LEU A 30 -13.85 6.08 -1.29
N ASP A 31 -14.57 6.41 -2.36
CA ASP A 31 -14.91 5.46 -3.40
C ASP A 31 -13.89 5.53 -4.55
N ASN A 32 -13.67 4.41 -5.23
CA ASN A 32 -12.83 4.33 -6.44
C ASN A 32 -11.37 4.82 -6.27
N VAL A 33 -10.77 4.61 -5.10
CA VAL A 33 -9.34 4.89 -4.89
C VAL A 33 -8.51 3.97 -5.80
N PRO A 34 -7.72 4.51 -6.74
CA PRO A 34 -6.90 3.70 -7.64
C PRO A 34 -5.79 3.02 -6.84
N ILE A 35 -5.65 1.70 -7.06
CA ILE A 35 -4.60 0.87 -6.47
C ILE A 35 -3.60 0.53 -7.58
N LEU A 36 -2.34 0.97 -7.44
CA LEU A 36 -1.24 0.62 -8.35
C LEU A 36 -0.58 -0.71 -7.95
N LEU A 37 -0.44 -0.94 -6.65
CA LEU A 37 0.24 -2.10 -6.09
C LEU A 37 -0.66 -2.78 -5.07
N ASN A 38 -1.09 -3.99 -5.39
CA ASN A 38 -2.07 -4.77 -4.61
C ASN A 38 -1.51 -5.29 -3.29
N ASN A 39 -0.19 -5.29 -3.13
CA ASN A 39 0.55 -5.74 -1.96
C ASN A 39 1.21 -4.59 -1.19
N ALA A 40 1.07 -3.35 -1.63
CA ALA A 40 1.67 -2.19 -0.98
C ALA A 40 0.67 -1.50 -0.05
N ASP A 41 1.16 -1.06 1.10
CA ASP A 41 0.38 -0.31 2.06
C ASP A 41 -0.06 1.05 1.51
N LEU A 42 -1.25 1.50 1.90
CA LEU A 42 -1.72 2.85 1.63
C LEU A 42 -1.38 3.73 2.83
N GLN A 43 -0.64 4.80 2.60
CA GLN A 43 -0.50 5.89 3.55
C GLN A 43 -1.60 6.90 3.27
N VAL A 44 -2.50 7.08 4.23
CA VAL A 44 -3.60 8.05 4.14
C VAL A 44 -3.28 9.21 5.07
N SER A 45 -3.32 10.43 4.54
CA SER A 45 -3.15 11.67 5.29
C SER A 45 -4.38 12.54 5.11
N ILE A 46 -4.94 13.01 6.22
CA ILE A 46 -6.07 13.93 6.27
C ILE A 46 -5.52 15.26 6.75
N VAL A 47 -5.53 16.26 5.87
CA VAL A 47 -5.06 17.62 6.15
C VAL A 47 -6.30 18.50 6.37
N GLU A 48 -6.51 18.94 7.60
CA GLU A 48 -7.63 19.80 7.98
C GLU A 48 -7.35 21.29 7.69
N THR A 49 -8.41 22.11 7.74
CA THR A 49 -8.32 23.56 7.44
C THR A 49 -7.46 24.32 8.47
N ASP A 50 -7.32 23.78 9.67
CA ASP A 50 -6.49 24.29 10.77
C ASP A 50 -5.04 23.76 10.72
N ASN A 51 -4.64 23.13 9.61
CA ASN A 51 -3.32 22.54 9.40
C ASN A 51 -3.02 21.32 10.28
N VAL A 52 -4.02 20.79 11.00
CA VAL A 52 -3.88 19.52 11.70
C VAL A 52 -3.84 18.40 10.66
N THR A 53 -2.87 17.50 10.81
CA THR A 53 -2.73 16.34 9.92
C THR A 53 -2.90 15.06 10.69
N THR A 54 -3.86 14.25 10.27
CA THR A 54 -4.06 12.89 10.79
C THR A 54 -3.63 11.89 9.74
N SER A 55 -2.68 11.02 10.07
CA SER A 55 -2.20 9.99 9.16
C SER A 55 -2.40 8.59 9.70
N PHE A 56 -2.80 7.66 8.85
CA PHE A 56 -2.91 6.24 9.17
C PHE A 56 -2.52 5.36 7.99
N ILE A 57 -2.22 4.10 8.29
CA ILE A 57 -1.80 3.10 7.30
C ILE A 57 -2.93 2.10 7.12
N VAL A 58 -3.30 1.85 5.86
CA VAL A 58 -4.15 0.73 5.48
C VAL A 58 -3.25 -0.37 4.90
N PRO A 59 -3.13 -1.54 5.56
CA PRO A 59 -2.31 -2.63 5.06
C PRO A 59 -2.77 -3.10 3.69
N GLY A 60 -1.84 -3.36 2.76
CA GLY A 60 -2.16 -3.86 1.43
C GLY A 60 -3.00 -5.15 1.45
N SER A 61 -2.75 -6.02 2.44
CA SER A 61 -3.49 -7.27 2.66
C SER A 61 -4.97 -7.10 3.03
N SER A 62 -5.36 -5.92 3.53
CA SER A 62 -6.74 -5.60 3.89
C SER A 62 -7.56 -5.08 2.70
N ILE A 63 -6.89 -4.75 1.59
CA ILE A 63 -7.55 -4.25 0.38
C ILE A 63 -8.24 -5.43 -0.28
N ASN A 64 -9.57 -5.49 -0.15
CA ASN A 64 -10.37 -6.56 -0.74
C ASN A 64 -10.51 -6.31 -2.25
N LEU A 65 -9.62 -6.90 -3.03
CA LEU A 65 -9.55 -6.77 -4.50
C LEU A 65 -10.62 -7.62 -5.21
N ASN A 66 -11.73 -7.97 -4.54
CA ASN A 66 -12.79 -8.84 -5.08
C ASN A 66 -13.42 -8.35 -6.40
N GLY A 67 -13.11 -7.12 -6.84
CA GLY A 67 -13.55 -6.54 -8.11
C GLY A 67 -12.46 -6.29 -9.15
N LEU A 68 -11.17 -6.53 -8.85
CA LEU A 68 -10.16 -6.53 -9.90
C LEU A 68 -10.28 -7.82 -10.70
N PRO A 69 -10.27 -7.78 -12.04
CA PRO A 69 -10.18 -9.00 -12.83
C PRO A 69 -8.91 -9.74 -12.37
N ARG A 70 -9.08 -10.85 -11.63
CA ARG A 70 -7.98 -11.77 -11.37
C ARG A 70 -7.39 -12.08 -12.74
N PRO A 71 -6.09 -11.84 -13.00
CA PRO A 71 -5.51 -12.26 -14.24
C PRO A 71 -5.73 -13.77 -14.34
N GLN A 72 -6.61 -14.17 -15.25
CA GLN A 72 -6.85 -15.56 -15.60
C GLN A 72 -5.65 -15.96 -16.44
N GLY A 73 -4.54 -16.23 -15.77
CA GLY A 73 -3.24 -16.48 -16.38
C GLY A 73 -2.65 -17.77 -15.83
N LEU A 74 -2.22 -18.64 -16.74
CA LEU A 74 -1.46 -19.84 -16.41
C LEU A 74 -0.01 -19.44 -16.12
N MET A 75 0.47 -19.71 -14.91
CA MET A 75 1.85 -19.46 -14.51
C MET A 75 2.57 -20.80 -14.43
N MET A 76 3.68 -20.94 -15.16
CA MET A 76 4.54 -22.12 -15.13
C MET A 76 5.98 -21.67 -14.90
N SER A 77 6.66 -22.30 -13.96
CA SER A 77 8.06 -22.05 -13.67
C SER A 77 8.83 -23.36 -13.82
N VAL A 78 9.97 -23.32 -14.50
CA VAL A 78 10.92 -24.44 -14.63
C VAL A 78 12.28 -23.93 -14.20
N GLY A 79 12.92 -24.62 -13.25
CA GLY A 79 14.22 -24.24 -12.71
C GLY A 79 14.99 -25.47 -12.23
N GLN A 80 16.31 -25.33 -12.14
CA GLN A 80 17.22 -26.34 -11.63
C GLN A 80 17.74 -25.93 -10.25
N VAL A 81 17.79 -26.88 -9.32
CA VAL A 81 18.42 -26.67 -8.01
C VAL A 81 19.92 -26.74 -8.20
N ARG A 82 20.61 -25.60 -8.08
CA ARG A 82 22.06 -25.61 -7.95
C ARG A 82 22.42 -25.91 -6.50
N ASN A 83 22.99 -27.10 -6.26
CA ASN A 83 23.69 -27.34 -5.01
C ASN A 83 24.94 -26.46 -5.01
N VAL A 84 24.99 -25.52 -4.07
CA VAL A 84 26.22 -24.79 -3.76
C VAL A 84 26.92 -25.66 -2.73
N ASP A 85 27.81 -26.53 -3.21
CA ASP A 85 28.76 -27.19 -2.32
C ASP A 85 29.54 -26.06 -1.65
N SER A 86 29.23 -25.82 -0.38
CA SER A 86 29.99 -24.90 0.43
C SER A 86 31.19 -25.70 0.89
N ASP A 87 32.34 -25.51 0.25
CA ASP A 87 33.64 -25.87 0.79
C ASP A 87 33.79 -25.15 2.14
N TYR A 88 33.19 -25.71 3.19
CA TYR A 88 33.43 -25.31 4.56
C TYR A 88 34.83 -25.81 4.89
N SER A 89 35.82 -25.01 4.51
CA SER A 89 37.19 -25.15 4.97
C SER A 89 37.14 -25.09 6.49
N ASN A 90 37.20 -26.26 7.14
CA ASN A 90 37.27 -26.37 8.59
C ASN A 90 38.66 -25.86 9.03
N PRO A 91 38.78 -24.65 9.61
CA PRO A 91 40.02 -24.32 10.29
C PRO A 91 40.02 -25.10 11.60
N LEU A 92 41.18 -25.64 11.98
CA LEU A 92 41.50 -26.36 13.22
C LEU A 92 41.58 -27.89 13.07
N GLY A 93 42.78 -28.34 12.71
CA GLY A 93 43.38 -29.57 13.21
C GLY A 93 44.75 -29.18 13.80
N ILE A 94 44.80 -29.20 15.14
CA ILE A 94 45.94 -29.25 16.08
C ILE A 94 47.36 -28.91 15.61
#